data_AF-A0A3D5N9T9-F1
#
_entry.id   AF-A0A3D5N9T9-F1
#
_cell.length_a   1.000
_cell.length_b   1.000
_cell.length_c   1.000
_cell.angle_alpha   90.00
_cell.angle_beta   90.00
_cell.angle_gamma   90.00
#
_symmetry.space_group_name_H-M   'P 1'
#
loop_
_entity.id
_entity.type
_entity.pdbx_description
1 polymer ?
#
loop_
_entity_poly.entity_id
_entity_poly.type
_entity_poly.pdbx_seq_one_letter_code
_entity_poly.pdbx_strand_id
1 'polypeptide(L)' 'YRGLRHRRGLPVRGQRTHTNARTRKGPAKPIAGKKK' A
#
# COMPACT_ATOMS: atom_id res chain seq x y z
N TYR A 1 -14.96 -6.89 2.07
CA TYR A 1 -13.69 -6.21 2.41
C TYR A 1 -12.47 -6.77 1.69
N ARG A 2 -12.19 -8.08 1.82
CA ARG A 2 -10.98 -8.73 1.25
C ARG A 2 -10.86 -8.57 -0.27
N GLY A 3 -11.96 -8.67 -1.02
CA GLY A 3 -11.96 -8.46 -2.49
C GLY A 3 -11.47 -7.07 -2.93
N LEU A 4 -11.96 -5.99 -2.29
CA LEU A 4 -11.50 -4.62 -2.58
C LEU A 4 -10.02 -4.42 -2.24
N ARG A 5 -9.56 -5.03 -1.15
CA ARG A 5 -8.14 -5.00 -0.74
C ARG A 5 -7.26 -5.72 -1.76
N HIS A 6 -7.68 -6.88 -2.26
CA HIS A 6 -6.99 -7.58 -3.34
C HIS A 6 -6.90 -6.72 -4.61
N ARG A 7 -8.01 -6.12 -5.05
CA ARG A 7 -8.04 -5.25 -6.24
C ARG A 7 -7.13 -4.03 -6.10
N ARG A 8 -7.01 -3.48 -4.89
CA ARG A 8 -6.18 -2.30 -4.58
C ARG A 8 -4.72 -2.63 -4.20
N GLY A 9 -4.31 -3.90 -4.27
CA GLY A 9 -2.94 -4.30 -3.88
C GLY A 9 -2.64 -4.08 -2.39
N LEU A 10 -3.65 -4.14 -1.52
CA LEU A 10 -3.49 -3.95 -0.08
C LEU A 10 -3.56 -5.28 0.68
N PRO A 11 -2.90 -5.38 1.84
CA PRO A 11 -3.11 -6.46 2.79
C PRO A 11 -4.56 -6.75 3.13
N VAL A 12 -4.89 -8.04 3.20
CA VAL A 12 -6.26 -8.54 3.41
C VAL A 12 -6.49 -9.13 4.81
N ARG A 13 -5.42 -9.43 5.56
CA ARG A 13 -5.46 -10.10 6.88
C ARG A 13 -5.39 -9.11 8.06
N GLY A 14 -5.91 -7.89 7.90
CA GLY A 14 -5.89 -6.88 8.97
C GLY A 14 -4.52 -6.25 9.27
N GLN A 15 -3.52 -6.47 8.42
CA GLN A 15 -2.18 -5.90 8.59
C GLN A 15 -2.22 -4.36 8.43
N ARG A 16 -1.37 -3.66 9.19
CA ARG A 16 -1.25 -2.20 9.14
C ARG A 16 -0.77 -1.72 7.77
N THR A 17 -1.40 -0.66 7.26
CA THR A 17 -1.12 -0.11 5.91
C THR A 17 -0.72 1.37 5.92
N HIS A 18 -0.44 1.98 7.07
CA HIS A 18 -0.03 3.40 7.09
C HIS A 18 1.45 3.56 6.70
N THR A 19 2.34 2.82 7.37
CA THR A 19 3.80 2.91 7.17
C THR A 19 4.35 1.76 6.32
N ASN A 20 3.91 0.53 6.60
CA ASN A 20 4.46 -0.70 6.01
C ASN A 20 3.54 -1.29 4.91
N ALA A 21 3.83 -2.54 4.50
CA ALA A 21 3.17 -3.33 3.45
C ALA A 21 3.70 -3.13 2.01
N ARG A 22 5.00 -2.85 1.85
CA ARG A 22 5.66 -2.72 0.54
C ARG A 22 5.61 -3.97 -0.33
N THR A 23 5.61 -5.16 0.26
CA THR A 23 5.46 -6.42 -0.49
C THR A 23 4.15 -6.48 -1.29
N ARG A 24 3.07 -5.89 -0.77
CA ARG A 24 1.76 -5.84 -1.46
C ARG A 24 1.55 -4.56 -2.25
N LYS A 25 1.97 -3.42 -1.70
CA LYS A 25 1.81 -2.08 -2.32
C LYS A 25 2.82 -1.79 -3.43
N GLY A 26 3.90 -2.54 -3.48
CA GLY A 26 5.07 -2.27 -4.31
C GLY A 26 5.99 -1.19 -3.73
N PRO A 27 7.01 -0.79 -4.51
CA PRO A 27 7.97 0.24 -4.15
C PRO A 27 7.31 1.57 -3.77
N ALA A 28 8.01 2.38 -2.98
CA ALA A 28 7.54 3.70 -2.62
C ALA A 28 7.47 4.59 -3.87
N LYS A 29 6.25 4.93 -4.30
CA LYS A 29 6.03 5.94 -5.33
C LYS A 29 6.20 7.31 -4.69
N PRO A 30 7.22 8.10 -5.06
CA PRO A 30 7.33 9.48 -4.61
C PRO A 30 6.12 10.26 -5.14
N ILE A 31 5.59 11.17 -4.31
CA ILE A 31 4.58 12.12 -4.76
C ILE A 31 5.31 13.16 -5.60
N ALA A 32 4.92 13.33 -6.86
CA ALA A 32 5.52 14.33 -7.74
C ALA A 32 5.46 15.71 -7.06
N GLY A 33 6.59 16.42 -7.01
CA GLY A 33 6.71 17.73 -6.38
C GLY A 33 7.04 17.73 -4.88
N LYS A 34 7.11 16.58 -4.20
CA LYS A 34 7.76 16.52 -2.88
C LYS A 34 9.28 16.56 -3.06
N LYS A 35 9.88 17.73 -2.84
CA LYS A 35 11.32 17.82 -2.56
C LYS A 35 11.61 17.04 -1.28
N LYS A 36 12.79 16.42 -1.24
CA LYS A 36 13.30 15.75 -0.04
C LYS A 36 13.41 16.75 1.10
#